data_AF-A0A2D4QZX0-F1
#
_entry.id   AF-A0A2D4QZX0-F1
#
_cell.length_a   1.000
_cell.length_b   1.000
_cell.length_c   1.000
_cell.angle_alpha   90.00
_cell.angle_beta   90.00
_cell.angle_gamma   90.00
#
_symmetry.space_group_name_H-M   'P 1'
#
loop_
_entity.id
_entity.type
_entity.pdbx_description
1 polymer ?
#
loop_
_entity_poly.entity_id
_entity_poly.type
_entity_poly.pdbx_seq_one_letter_code
_entity_poly.pdbx_strand_id
1 'polypeptide(L)' 'AYFHGMLKRGVYLPPSAFESYFLNDALSYEDLAQTLTAFQEVLKEI' A
#
# COMPACT_ATOMS: atom_id res chain seq x y z
N ALA A 1 -7.77 -4.44 -9.28
CA ALA A 1 -8.49 -3.98 -8.08
C ALA A 1 -7.52 -3.51 -6.99
N TYR A 2 -6.68 -4.40 -6.44
CA TYR A 2 -5.73 -4.08 -5.36
C TYR A 2 -4.74 -2.94 -5.65
N PHE A 3 -3.85 -3.09 -6.64
CA PHE A 3 -2.82 -2.09 -6.97
C PHE A 3 -3.41 -0.68 -7.18
N HIS A 4 -4.43 -0.58 -8.04
CA HIS A 4 -5.09 0.70 -8.31
C HIS A 4 -5.87 1.23 -7.09
N GLY A 5 -6.41 0.34 -6.24
CA GLY A 5 -7.07 0.72 -4.99
C GLY A 5 -6.09 1.34 -3.99
N MET A 6 -4.90 0.78 -3.85
CA MET A 6 -3.81 1.32 -3.04
C MET A 6 -3.30 2.65 -3.61
N LEU A 7 -3.09 2.71 -4.94
CA LEU A 7 -2.64 3.92 -5.62
C LEU A 7 -3.60 5.09 -5.44
N LYS A 8 -4.91 4.85 -5.54
CA LYS A 8 -5.97 5.86 -5.31
C LYS A 8 -5.92 6.45 -3.88
N ARG A 9 -5.40 5.69 -2.91
CA ARG A 9 -5.24 6.07 -1.50
C ARG A 9 -3.85 6.62 -1.18
N GLY A 10 -3.04 6.89 -2.21
CA GLY A 10 -1.72 7.48 -2.04
C GLY A 10 -0.60 6.49 -1.73
N VAL A 11 -0.87 5.17 -1.77
CA VAL A 11 0.16 4.14 -1.55
C VAL A 11 0.59 3.55 -2.88
N TYR A 12 1.80 3.87 -3.31
CA TYR A 12 2.41 3.27 -4.50
C TYR A 12 3.09 1.95 -4.14
N LEU A 13 2.65 0.87 -4.75
CA LEU A 13 3.25 -0.46 -4.62
C LEU A 13 3.86 -0.89 -5.97
N PRO A 14 4.76 -1.88 -6.00
CA PRO A 14 5.20 -2.47 -7.27
C PRO A 14 3.98 -2.95 -8.11
N PRO A 15 3.90 -2.62 -9.41
CA PRO A 15 2.73 -2.91 -10.25
C PRO A 15 2.63 -4.39 -10.67
N SER A 16 3.43 -5.28 -10.09
CA SER A 16 3.38 -6.73 -10.32
C SER A 16 3.35 -7.51 -9.00
N ALA A 17 2.52 -8.56 -8.95
CA ALA A 17 2.50 -9.49 -7.82
C ALA A 17 3.78 -10.33 -7.68
N PHE A 18 4.67 -10.31 -8.69
CA PHE A 18 5.94 -11.02 -8.70
C PHE A 18 7.13 -10.12 -8.31
N GLU A 19 6.89 -8.87 -7.95
CA GLU A 19 7.91 -7.93 -7.49
C GLU A 19 7.99 -7.88 -5.96
N SER A 20 9.20 -7.61 -5.44
CA SER A 20 9.43 -7.43 -4.01
C SER A 20 9.08 -6.01 -3.56
N TYR A 21 8.69 -5.91 -2.28
CA TYR A 21 8.44 -4.65 -1.60
C TYR A 21 9.72 -4.25 -0.86
N PHE A 22 10.08 -2.97 -0.93
CA PHE A 22 11.26 -2.43 -0.24
C PHE A 22 10.84 -1.30 0.70
N LEU A 23 11.48 -1.25 1.87
CA LEU A 23 11.35 -0.20 2.85
C LEU A 23 12.64 0.63 2.90
N ASN A 24 12.58 1.83 3.45
CA ASN A 24 13.75 2.66 3.70
C ASN A 24 13.62 3.38 5.05
N ASP A 25 14.72 3.98 5.52
CA ASP A 25 14.79 4.64 6.83
C ASP A 25 13.96 5.93 6.94
N ALA A 26 13.43 6.46 5.84
CA ALA A 26 12.53 7.61 5.88
C ALA A 26 11.10 7.22 6.27
N LEU A 27 10.75 5.93 6.24
CA LEU A 27 9.43 5.45 6.64
C LEU A 27 9.28 5.45 8.17
N SER A 28 8.27 6.16 8.64
CA SER A 28 7.85 6.17 10.03
C SER A 28 6.78 5.11 10.32
N TYR A 29 6.52 4.83 11.60
CA TYR A 29 5.40 3.99 12.01
C TYR A 29 4.04 4.58 11.60
N GLU A 30 3.95 5.90 11.46
CA GLU A 30 2.73 6.54 10.97
C GLU A 30 2.48 6.22 9.50
N ASP A 31 3.51 6.25 8.65
CA ASP A 31 3.42 5.85 7.23
C ASP A 31 2.97 4.39 7.08
N LEU A 32 3.47 3.51 7.97
CA LEU A 32 3.04 2.10 8.02
C LEU A 32 1.57 1.98 8.44
N ALA A 33 1.13 2.75 9.42
CA ALA A 33 -0.27 2.76 9.86
C ALA A 33 -1.23 3.28 8.78
N GLN A 34 -0.83 4.33 8.05
CA GLN A 34 -1.57 4.85 6.90
C GLN A 34 -1.66 3.79 5.79
N THR A 35 -0.55 3.13 5.48
CA THR A 35 -0.49 2.04 4.50
C THR A 35 -1.41 0.88 4.88
N LEU A 36 -1.43 0.47 6.15
CA LEU A 36 -2.29 -0.59 6.65
C LEU A 36 -3.78 -0.20 6.59
N THR A 37 -4.10 1.05 6.89
CA THR A 37 -5.48 1.56 6.80
C THR A 37 -5.97 1.52 5.36
N ALA A 38 -5.17 2.02 4.41
CA ALA A 38 -5.48 1.96 2.99
C ALA A 38 -5.69 0.51 2.50
N PHE A 39 -4.84 -0.42 2.95
CA PHE A 39 -4.97 -1.84 2.65
C PHE A 39 -6.31 -2.43 3.13
N GLN A 40 -6.69 -2.16 4.38
CA GLN A 40 -7.95 -2.65 4.95
C GLN A 40 -9.17 -2.09 4.24
N GLU A 41 -9.14 -0.82 3.83
CA GLU A 41 -10.22 -0.23 3.04
C GLU A 41 -10.35 -0.87 1.66
N VAL A 42 -9.22 -1.06 0.96
CA VAL A 42 -9.20 -1.71 -0.35
C VAL A 42 -9.76 -3.13 -0.27
N LEU A 43 -9.40 -3.91 0.76
CA LEU A 43 -9.94 -5.27 0.94
C LEU A 43 -11.46 -5.32 1.13
N LYS A 44 -12.09 -4.25 1.63
CA LYS A 44 -13.55 -4.18 1.77
C LYS A 44 -14.26 -3.87 0.45
N GLU A 45 -13.52 -3.38 -0.55
CA GLU A 45 -14.02 -2.99 -1.87
C GLU A 45 -13.79 -4.08 -2.94
N ILE A 46 -13.18 -5.20 -2.58
CA ILE A 46 -12.86 -6.35 -3.44
C ILE A 46 -13.81 -7.50 -3.10
#